data_AF-A0AAU3H9D2-F1
#
_entry.id   AF-A0AAU3H9D2-F1
#
_cell.length_a   1.000
_cell.length_b   1.000
_cell.length_c   1.000
_cell.angle_alpha   90.00
_cell.angle_beta   90.00
_cell.angle_gamma   90.00
#
_symmetry.space_group_name_H-M   'P 1'
#
loop_
_entity.id
_entity.type
_entity.pdbx_description
1 polymer ?
#
loop_
_entity_poly.entity_id
_entity_poly.type
_entity_poly.pdbx_seq_one_letter_code
_entity_poly.pdbx_strand_id
1 'polypeptide(L)'
;MALSRRTILLSGAALGAAGAAAGLPVAAAASPGPLRRDPFTLGVASGDPDHDGVVLWTRLAPEPLAEDGLGGMPSRAVPVSWEVAADERFRHVVRRGVRLARPESAHSVHVELDGLLPGREYFYRFRAERWLSPVGRTRTAPPPWLLPSALAMGFVSCSQYEHGYFTAYRRLAETEPELILHLGDYQYEYAKDTYTVPGGNPRDHEGPETRTLANYRQRHAQYKTDTDLQAAHAVAPWVVVFDDHEVENNWADEVPEAPDPDFLARRAAAFQAYYENMPLRRTSIPRGIDMQLYRRVRWGRLATFHMLDTRQYRDDQACGDGYRDCADASDPARSITGAAQEAWLLDGFRRSAARWDLLGQQVFFAQRDNNAGPLTVTSMDAWDGYVASRDRITRGWVAAGVRNPVVLTGDVHAHWASDLKLDYADPTSRTVGSELVCSSITSTGDGADSPTGSHPWLAFNPHLRFQNNLRGYVRTTITPTELTANFDVLPYVSRPDAPAYTRATFVIEDRVPGLNLTYDRPPAAARTTAPETDQGRQTVETETTRP
;
A
#
# COMPACT_ATOMS: atom_id res chain seq x y z
N MET A 1 16.13 -33.69 -53.56
CA MET A 1 15.95 -33.84 -55.03
C MET A 1 14.48 -34.11 -55.28
N ALA A 2 13.73 -33.52 -56.19
CA ALA A 2 13.90 -32.42 -57.13
C ALA A 2 12.48 -31.99 -57.59
N LEU A 3 12.29 -30.73 -57.95
CA LEU A 3 11.09 -30.16 -58.56
C LEU A 3 10.89 -30.62 -60.03
N SER A 4 9.63 -30.60 -60.53
CA SER A 4 9.19 -30.08 -61.87
C SER A 4 7.73 -30.50 -62.14
N ARG A 5 6.71 -29.64 -62.36
CA ARG A 5 6.35 -28.72 -63.50
C ARG A 5 6.12 -29.39 -64.89
N ARG A 6 4.85 -29.48 -65.34
CA ARG A 6 4.31 -29.22 -66.72
C ARG A 6 2.81 -29.58 -66.78
N THR A 7 1.88 -28.61 -66.83
CA THR A 7 1.26 -27.98 -68.02
C THR A 7 0.28 -28.90 -68.77
N ILE A 8 -1.03 -28.66 -68.59
CA ILE A 8 -2.04 -28.79 -69.65
C ILE A 8 -2.92 -27.53 -69.61
N LEU A 9 -2.96 -26.86 -70.76
CA LEU A 9 -3.74 -25.67 -71.10
C LEU A 9 -4.75 -26.09 -72.18
N LEU A 10 -5.88 -25.36 -72.25
CA LEU A 10 -6.95 -25.38 -73.28
C LEU A 10 -7.99 -26.49 -73.07
N SER A 11 -9.30 -26.27 -73.09
CA SER A 11 -10.12 -25.21 -73.71
C SER A 11 -11.58 -25.37 -73.26
N GLY A 12 -12.33 -24.27 -73.15
CA GLY A 12 -13.79 -24.33 -72.97
C GLY A 12 -14.40 -23.03 -72.46
N ALA A 13 -14.42 -21.99 -73.29
CA ALA A 13 -15.27 -20.83 -73.05
C ALA A 13 -16.72 -21.18 -73.43
N ALA A 14 -17.65 -21.07 -72.47
CA ALA A 14 -19.08 -20.96 -72.74
C ALA A 14 -19.69 -19.93 -71.78
N LEU A 15 -20.52 -19.07 -72.34
CA LEU A 15 -21.04 -17.83 -71.80
C LEU A 15 -21.92 -18.01 -70.54
N GLY A 16 -21.79 -17.03 -69.63
CA GLY A 16 -22.94 -16.21 -69.22
C GLY A 16 -23.92 -16.80 -68.22
N ALA A 17 -23.66 -16.57 -66.93
CA ALA A 17 -24.71 -16.28 -65.96
C ALA A 17 -24.14 -15.35 -64.88
N ALA A 18 -24.70 -14.13 -64.80
CA ALA A 18 -24.42 -13.16 -63.76
C ALA A 18 -24.89 -13.71 -62.41
N GLY A 19 -23.96 -14.30 -61.64
CA GLY A 19 -24.15 -14.60 -60.23
C GLY A 19 -23.76 -13.37 -59.42
N ALA A 20 -24.75 -12.63 -58.92
CA ALA A 20 -24.55 -11.58 -57.94
C ALA A 20 -23.79 -12.18 -56.74
N ALA A 21 -22.51 -11.82 -56.60
CA ALA A 21 -21.81 -11.99 -55.34
C ALA A 21 -22.53 -11.09 -54.34
N ALA A 22 -23.37 -11.69 -53.49
CA ALA A 22 -23.86 -11.07 -52.29
C ALA A 22 -22.62 -10.68 -51.47
N GLY A 23 -22.19 -9.44 -51.62
CA GLY A 23 -21.24 -8.81 -50.71
C GLY A 23 -21.91 -8.85 -49.34
N LEU A 24 -21.49 -9.79 -48.51
CA LEU A 24 -21.72 -9.69 -47.08
C LEU A 24 -21.22 -8.30 -46.68
N PRO A 25 -22.02 -7.47 -46.00
CA PRO A 25 -21.51 -6.22 -45.48
C PRO A 25 -20.44 -6.64 -44.48
N VAL A 26 -19.17 -6.42 -44.82
CA VAL A 26 -18.15 -6.24 -43.79
C VAL A 26 -18.69 -5.06 -43.01
N ALA A 27 -19.29 -5.33 -41.85
CA ALA A 27 -19.70 -4.30 -40.93
C ALA A 27 -18.44 -3.46 -40.71
N ALA A 28 -18.41 -2.25 -41.28
CA ALA A 28 -17.37 -1.30 -41.02
C ALA A 28 -17.42 -1.08 -39.52
N ALA A 29 -16.50 -1.70 -38.78
CA ALA A 29 -16.35 -1.45 -37.35
C ALA A 29 -16.16 0.06 -37.24
N ALA A 30 -17.18 0.73 -36.71
CA ALA A 30 -17.16 2.17 -36.55
C ALA A 30 -15.86 2.50 -35.83
N SER A 31 -14.98 3.27 -36.48
CA SER A 31 -13.76 3.74 -35.83
C SER A 31 -14.21 4.42 -34.54
N PRO A 32 -13.81 3.92 -33.35
CA PRO A 32 -14.35 4.46 -32.11
C PRO A 32 -14.03 5.94 -32.08
N GLY A 33 -15.06 6.77 -31.92
CA GLY A 33 -14.92 8.23 -31.92
C GLY A 33 -13.93 8.73 -30.85
N PRO A 34 -13.62 10.03 -30.87
CA PRO A 34 -12.79 10.63 -29.83
C PRO A 34 -13.44 10.48 -28.45
N LEU A 35 -12.61 10.46 -27.39
CA LEU A 35 -13.08 10.41 -26.01
C LEU A 35 -13.98 11.61 -25.71
N ARG A 36 -15.20 11.37 -25.22
CA ARG A 36 -16.21 12.44 -25.05
C ARG A 36 -16.12 13.16 -23.71
N ARG A 37 -15.67 12.47 -22.66
CA ARG A 37 -15.47 12.98 -21.30
C ARG A 37 -14.00 12.99 -20.92
N ASP A 38 -13.65 13.73 -19.88
CA ASP A 38 -12.31 13.72 -19.30
C ASP A 38 -11.96 12.31 -18.82
N PRO A 39 -10.90 11.68 -19.34
CA PRO A 39 -10.49 10.35 -18.90
C PRO A 39 -9.66 10.35 -17.62
N PHE A 40 -9.14 11.49 -17.13
CA PHE A 40 -8.24 11.54 -15.97
C PHE A 40 -9.00 11.63 -14.63
N THR A 41 -10.12 10.92 -14.51
CA THR A 41 -11.01 10.94 -13.33
C THR A 41 -10.40 10.32 -12.08
N LEU A 42 -9.35 9.50 -12.25
CA LEU A 42 -8.62 8.82 -11.18
C LEU A 42 -7.31 9.54 -10.80
N GLY A 43 -7.08 10.72 -11.37
CA GLY A 43 -5.90 11.54 -11.13
C GLY A 43 -4.61 10.95 -11.72
N VAL A 44 -3.51 11.27 -11.07
CA VAL A 44 -2.15 10.87 -11.43
C VAL A 44 -1.41 10.45 -10.18
N ALA A 45 -0.42 9.58 -10.32
CA ALA A 45 0.45 9.17 -9.22
C ALA A 45 1.90 9.02 -9.69
N SER A 46 2.83 9.07 -8.75
CA SER A 46 4.21 8.68 -8.99
C SER A 46 4.70 7.76 -7.88
N GLY A 47 5.73 6.97 -8.14
CA GLY A 47 6.18 5.98 -7.17
C GLY A 47 7.49 5.30 -7.52
N ASP A 48 7.89 4.40 -6.62
CA ASP A 48 9.15 3.65 -6.70
C ASP A 48 10.36 4.52 -7.08
N PRO A 49 10.63 5.62 -6.36
CA PRO A 49 11.72 6.51 -6.71
C PRO A 49 13.07 5.82 -6.55
N ASP A 50 13.93 6.01 -7.54
CA ASP A 50 15.37 5.76 -7.47
C ASP A 50 16.10 7.10 -7.67
N HIS A 51 17.42 7.10 -7.55
CA HIS A 51 18.21 8.30 -7.66
C HIS A 51 18.17 8.92 -9.06
N ASP A 52 17.96 8.15 -10.12
CA ASP A 52 17.92 8.67 -11.49
C ASP A 52 16.53 8.55 -12.12
N GLY A 53 15.49 8.18 -11.36
CA GLY A 53 14.22 7.84 -11.96
C GLY A 53 13.07 7.66 -11.00
N VAL A 54 11.86 7.64 -11.54
CA VAL A 54 10.60 7.39 -10.84
C VAL A 54 9.64 6.68 -11.80
N VAL A 55 8.61 6.05 -11.28
CA VAL A 55 7.45 5.63 -12.06
C VAL A 55 6.42 6.75 -12.06
N LEU A 56 5.87 7.09 -13.22
CA LEU A 56 4.66 7.90 -13.35
C LEU A 56 3.48 7.01 -13.73
N TRP A 57 2.32 7.30 -13.17
CA TRP A 57 1.11 6.52 -13.34
C TRP A 57 -0.11 7.40 -13.62
N THR A 58 -1.00 6.91 -14.47
CA THR A 58 -2.40 7.35 -14.57
C THR A 58 -3.23 6.23 -15.21
N ARG A 59 -4.56 6.35 -15.19
CA ARG A 59 -5.47 5.43 -15.87
C ARG A 59 -6.59 6.23 -16.54
N LEU A 60 -6.86 5.91 -17.80
CA LEU A 60 -7.94 6.54 -18.56
C LEU A 60 -9.27 5.86 -18.21
N ALA A 61 -10.18 6.59 -17.58
CA ALA A 61 -11.45 6.06 -17.11
C ALA A 61 -12.55 7.15 -17.08
N PRO A 62 -13.11 7.57 -18.23
CA PRO A 62 -14.19 8.56 -18.28
C PRO A 62 -15.46 8.17 -17.51
N GLU A 63 -15.68 6.87 -17.29
CA GLU A 63 -16.77 6.31 -16.47
C GLU A 63 -16.16 5.31 -15.47
N PRO A 64 -15.49 5.81 -14.41
CA PRO A 64 -14.58 5.00 -13.60
C PRO A 64 -15.25 3.83 -12.88
N LEU A 65 -16.55 3.96 -12.59
CA LEU A 65 -17.34 2.95 -11.86
C LEU A 65 -18.09 1.98 -12.77
N ALA A 66 -17.76 1.93 -14.07
CA ALA A 66 -18.37 0.96 -14.99
C ALA A 66 -18.14 -0.49 -14.50
N GLU A 67 -19.21 -1.29 -14.47
CA GLU A 67 -19.22 -2.65 -13.89
C GLU A 67 -18.31 -3.64 -14.64
N ASP A 68 -17.98 -3.37 -15.90
CA ASP A 68 -17.03 -4.17 -16.68
C ASP A 68 -15.56 -3.96 -16.27
N GLY A 69 -15.30 -2.97 -15.39
CA GLY A 69 -13.97 -2.59 -14.95
C GLY A 69 -13.13 -1.89 -16.03
N LEU A 70 -13.68 -1.55 -17.19
CA LEU A 70 -12.96 -0.92 -18.31
C LEU A 70 -13.09 0.61 -18.33
N GLY A 71 -13.81 1.20 -17.37
CA GLY A 71 -13.82 2.64 -17.14
C GLY A 71 -14.51 3.45 -18.25
N GLY A 72 -15.37 2.83 -19.06
CA GLY A 72 -16.02 3.47 -20.22
C GLY A 72 -15.08 3.74 -21.40
N MET A 73 -13.91 3.10 -21.44
CA MET A 73 -12.95 3.25 -22.53
C MET A 73 -13.32 2.39 -23.75
N PRO A 74 -13.04 2.84 -24.98
CA PRO A 74 -13.24 2.01 -26.17
C PRO A 74 -12.25 0.84 -26.20
N SER A 75 -12.65 -0.26 -26.84
CA SER A 75 -11.79 -1.44 -27.08
C SER A 75 -10.72 -1.17 -28.16
N ARG A 76 -9.85 -0.19 -27.91
CA ARG A 76 -8.68 0.16 -28.71
C ARG A 76 -7.58 0.73 -27.82
N ALA A 77 -6.33 0.65 -28.28
CA ALA A 77 -5.25 1.39 -27.67
C ALA A 77 -5.44 2.91 -27.84
N VAL A 78 -5.09 3.69 -26.81
CA VAL A 78 -5.12 5.15 -26.81
C VAL A 78 -3.72 5.69 -26.55
N PRO A 79 -3.14 6.48 -27.47
CA PRO A 79 -1.88 7.16 -27.23
C PRO A 79 -2.01 8.20 -26.11
N VAL A 80 -1.13 8.11 -25.12
CA VAL A 80 -1.02 9.05 -23.99
C VAL A 80 0.37 9.65 -24.03
N SER A 81 0.45 10.94 -24.32
CA SER A 81 1.69 11.70 -24.20
C SER A 81 1.95 12.02 -22.74
N TRP A 82 3.21 12.04 -22.33
CA TRP A 82 3.62 12.43 -20.98
C TRP A 82 4.78 13.41 -21.05
N GLU A 83 4.85 14.30 -20.07
CA GLU A 83 5.91 15.29 -19.91
C GLU A 83 6.40 15.31 -18.47
N VAL A 84 7.70 15.54 -18.30
CA VAL A 84 8.34 15.84 -17.02
C VAL A 84 9.07 17.16 -17.15
N ALA A 85 8.87 18.06 -16.20
CA ALA A 85 9.43 19.39 -16.18
C ALA A 85 10.12 19.72 -14.86
N ALA A 86 11.08 20.63 -14.90
CA ALA A 86 11.76 21.17 -13.73
C ALA A 86 10.97 22.30 -13.04
N ASP A 87 9.84 22.72 -13.61
CA ASP A 87 8.94 23.72 -13.06
C ASP A 87 7.48 23.34 -13.32
N GLU A 88 6.61 23.71 -12.38
CA GLU A 88 5.17 23.38 -12.38
C GLU A 88 4.43 23.93 -13.60
N ARG A 89 4.93 25.00 -14.23
CA ARG A 89 4.32 25.62 -15.41
C ARG A 89 4.78 24.98 -16.73
N PHE A 90 5.58 23.92 -16.66
CA PHE A 90 6.13 23.19 -17.82
C PHE A 90 6.89 24.08 -18.81
N ARG A 91 7.58 25.12 -18.33
CA ARG A 91 8.44 25.97 -19.18
C ARG A 91 9.75 25.25 -19.53
N HIS A 92 10.24 24.37 -18.65
CA HIS A 92 11.45 23.58 -18.81
C HIS A 92 11.15 22.08 -18.78
N VAL A 93 10.60 21.56 -19.88
CA VAL A 93 10.38 20.11 -20.06
C VAL A 93 11.72 19.39 -20.25
N VAL A 94 12.07 18.50 -19.32
CA VAL A 94 13.34 17.75 -19.30
C VAL A 94 13.22 16.35 -19.92
N ARG A 95 12.02 15.77 -19.91
CA ARG A 95 11.70 14.49 -20.58
C ARG A 95 10.27 14.54 -21.10
N ARG A 96 10.01 13.80 -22.18
CA ARG A 96 8.67 13.59 -22.72
C ARG A 96 8.63 12.29 -23.52
N GLY A 97 7.44 11.76 -23.72
CA GLY A 97 7.26 10.60 -24.58
C GLY A 97 5.80 10.25 -24.77
N VAL A 98 5.56 9.06 -25.33
CA VAL A 98 4.22 8.52 -25.53
C VAL A 98 4.18 7.09 -25.00
N ARG A 99 3.06 6.71 -24.39
CA ARG A 99 2.69 5.32 -24.07
C ARG A 99 1.35 4.99 -24.71
N LEU A 100 1.13 3.73 -25.02
CA LEU A 100 -0.17 3.24 -25.47
C LEU A 100 -0.90 2.69 -24.25
N ALA A 101 -1.97 3.35 -23.82
CA ALA A 101 -2.91 2.82 -22.85
C ALA A 101 -3.76 1.76 -23.55
N ARG A 102 -3.78 0.52 -23.06
CA ARG A 102 -4.42 -0.61 -23.76
C ARG A 102 -5.60 -1.20 -22.98
N PRO A 103 -6.62 -1.76 -23.66
CA PRO A 103 -7.79 -2.37 -22.99
C PRO A 103 -7.42 -3.51 -22.03
N GLU A 104 -6.40 -4.30 -22.36
CA GLU A 104 -6.01 -5.47 -21.57
C GLU A 104 -5.56 -5.09 -20.15
N SER A 105 -5.06 -3.85 -19.97
CA SER A 105 -4.62 -3.28 -18.69
C SER A 105 -5.56 -2.17 -18.19
N ALA A 106 -6.84 -2.22 -18.58
CA ALA A 106 -7.87 -1.21 -18.27
C ALA A 106 -7.42 0.24 -18.55
N HIS A 107 -6.65 0.42 -19.63
CA HIS A 107 -6.06 1.69 -20.06
C HIS A 107 -5.24 2.41 -18.98
N SER A 108 -4.64 1.66 -18.06
CA SER A 108 -3.57 2.15 -17.19
C SER A 108 -2.31 2.48 -18.00
N VAL A 109 -1.53 3.44 -17.49
CA VAL A 109 -0.29 3.91 -18.09
C VAL A 109 0.77 3.94 -17.01
N HIS A 110 1.85 3.20 -17.24
CA HIS A 110 3.06 3.24 -16.42
C HIS A 110 4.22 3.77 -17.25
N VAL A 111 4.86 4.84 -16.77
CA VAL A 111 6.09 5.39 -17.36
C VAL A 111 7.20 5.22 -16.34
N GLU A 112 8.01 4.18 -16.53
CA GLU A 112 9.25 4.04 -15.79
C GLU A 112 10.32 4.94 -16.43
N LEU A 113 10.81 5.91 -15.65
CA LEU A 113 11.81 6.88 -16.05
C LEU A 113 13.17 6.51 -15.47
N ASP A 114 14.21 6.87 -16.21
CA ASP A 114 15.62 6.84 -15.83
C ASP A 114 16.34 8.12 -16.32
N GLY A 115 17.61 8.28 -15.90
CA GLY A 115 18.47 9.38 -16.34
C GLY A 115 18.00 10.79 -15.96
N LEU A 116 17.16 10.94 -14.94
CA LEU A 116 16.86 12.22 -14.29
C LEU A 116 18.00 12.60 -13.33
N LEU A 117 18.12 13.89 -13.01
CA LEU A 117 19.09 14.33 -12.00
C LEU A 117 18.60 13.94 -10.59
N PRO A 118 19.49 13.45 -9.71
CA PRO A 118 19.13 12.89 -8.42
C PRO A 118 18.80 13.93 -7.36
N GLY A 119 17.99 13.52 -6.38
CA GLY A 119 17.59 14.33 -5.23
C GLY A 119 16.73 15.55 -5.59
N ARG A 120 16.13 15.58 -6.78
CA ARG A 120 15.38 16.72 -7.31
C ARG A 120 13.89 16.49 -7.38
N GLU A 121 13.16 17.57 -7.15
CA GLU A 121 11.74 17.69 -7.46
C GLU A 121 11.53 17.85 -8.97
N TYR A 122 10.45 17.24 -9.47
CA TYR A 122 9.95 17.41 -10.82
C TYR A 122 8.42 17.49 -10.81
N PHE A 123 7.88 18.05 -11.90
CA PHE A 123 6.46 18.09 -12.17
C PHE A 123 6.15 17.26 -13.41
N TYR A 124 5.03 16.55 -13.43
CA TYR A 124 4.65 15.69 -14.53
C TYR A 124 3.16 15.81 -14.87
N ARG A 125 2.83 15.53 -16.14
CA ARG A 125 1.44 15.51 -16.62
C ARG A 125 1.30 14.60 -17.82
N PHE A 126 0.07 14.18 -18.07
CA PHE A 126 -0.31 13.34 -19.19
C PHE A 126 -1.30 14.06 -20.11
N ARG A 127 -1.33 13.65 -21.38
CA ARG A 127 -2.29 14.12 -22.37
C ARG A 127 -2.83 12.95 -23.19
N ALA A 128 -4.14 12.81 -23.21
CA ALA A 128 -4.87 11.85 -24.05
C ALA A 128 -5.82 12.62 -24.97
N GLU A 129 -5.58 12.58 -26.28
CA GLU A 129 -6.31 13.37 -27.28
C GLU A 129 -6.32 14.89 -26.93
N ARG A 130 -7.48 15.45 -26.55
CA ARG A 130 -7.62 16.86 -26.15
C ARG A 130 -7.51 17.08 -24.63
N TRP A 131 -7.55 16.03 -23.84
CA TRP A 131 -7.61 16.10 -22.39
C TRP A 131 -6.21 16.13 -21.79
N LEU A 132 -6.02 16.95 -20.77
CA LEU A 132 -4.79 17.08 -20.00
C LEU A 132 -5.09 16.62 -18.58
N SER A 133 -4.21 15.79 -18.00
CA SER A 133 -4.35 15.38 -16.62
C SER A 133 -4.10 16.55 -15.66
N PRO A 134 -4.48 16.41 -14.37
CA PRO A 134 -3.86 17.19 -13.30
C PRO A 134 -2.33 17.10 -13.35
N VAL A 135 -1.66 18.12 -12.83
CA VAL A 135 -0.21 18.11 -12.64
C VAL A 135 0.12 17.36 -11.36
N GLY A 136 1.04 16.41 -11.44
CA GLY A 136 1.63 15.79 -10.27
C GLY A 136 3.03 16.34 -9.99
N ARG A 137 3.42 16.32 -8.72
CA ARG A 137 4.76 16.57 -8.20
C ARG A 137 5.39 15.23 -7.83
N THR A 138 6.68 15.08 -8.10
CA THR A 138 7.44 13.87 -7.77
C THR A 138 8.87 14.23 -7.39
N ARG A 139 9.63 13.24 -6.89
CA ARG A 139 11.02 13.43 -6.48
C ARG A 139 11.84 12.18 -6.74
N THR A 140 13.00 12.35 -7.37
CA THR A 140 14.04 11.30 -7.42
C THR A 140 14.77 11.23 -6.08
N ALA A 141 15.16 10.04 -5.66
CA ALA A 141 15.94 9.87 -4.44
C ALA A 141 17.33 10.55 -4.54
N PRO A 142 17.98 10.90 -3.41
CA PRO A 142 19.37 11.33 -3.42
C PRO A 142 20.30 10.23 -3.97
N PRO A 143 21.44 10.59 -4.59
CA PRO A 143 22.34 9.59 -5.16
C PRO A 143 22.95 8.70 -4.06
N PRO A 144 23.28 7.43 -4.34
CA PRO A 144 23.65 6.44 -3.32
C PRO A 144 24.84 6.80 -2.42
N TRP A 145 25.72 7.71 -2.86
CA TRP A 145 26.88 8.15 -2.09
C TRP A 145 26.64 9.40 -1.24
N LEU A 146 25.54 10.14 -1.47
CA LEU A 146 25.22 11.35 -0.74
C LEU A 146 24.51 11.02 0.57
N LEU A 147 24.93 11.64 1.67
CA LEU A 147 24.16 11.67 2.92
C LEU A 147 23.33 12.97 2.94
N PRO A 148 22.03 12.94 2.61
CA PRO A 148 21.18 14.13 2.69
C PRO A 148 21.02 14.59 4.15
N SER A 149 20.71 15.87 4.36
CA SER A 149 20.53 16.47 5.69
C SER A 149 19.24 16.01 6.36
N ALA A 150 18.18 15.75 5.58
CA ALA A 150 16.91 15.26 6.07
C ALA A 150 16.12 14.50 4.99
N LEU A 151 15.08 13.78 5.42
CA LEU A 151 13.97 13.27 4.64
C LEU A 151 12.67 13.54 5.41
N ALA A 152 11.72 14.24 4.80
CA ALA A 152 10.35 14.37 5.30
C ALA A 152 9.45 13.32 4.62
N MET A 153 8.89 12.39 5.39
CA MET A 153 8.08 11.28 4.87
C MET A 153 6.76 11.15 5.65
N GLY A 154 5.69 10.69 5.00
CA GLY A 154 4.50 10.18 5.67
C GLY A 154 4.30 8.69 5.42
N PHE A 155 3.64 7.98 6.34
CA PHE A 155 3.15 6.63 6.08
C PHE A 155 1.75 6.39 6.65
N VAL A 156 1.01 5.52 5.96
CA VAL A 156 -0.44 5.31 6.11
C VAL A 156 -0.83 3.85 5.83
N SER A 157 -2.01 3.46 6.28
CA SER A 157 -2.67 2.20 5.93
C SER A 157 -4.19 2.31 6.11
N CYS A 158 -4.92 1.25 5.74
CA CYS A 158 -6.29 0.99 6.16
C CYS A 158 -7.28 2.14 5.87
N SER A 159 -7.64 2.26 4.59
CA SER A 159 -8.54 3.30 4.09
C SER A 159 -9.92 2.80 3.71
N GLN A 160 -10.61 1.99 4.55
CA GLN A 160 -11.97 1.51 4.27
C GLN A 160 -12.87 2.70 3.86
N TYR A 161 -13.33 2.69 2.60
CA TYR A 161 -14.00 3.82 1.96
C TYR A 161 -15.32 4.18 2.64
N GLU A 162 -16.13 3.18 2.94
CA GLU A 162 -17.43 3.32 3.60
C GLU A 162 -17.33 3.92 5.00
N HIS A 163 -16.24 3.68 5.73
CA HIS A 163 -16.09 4.03 7.16
C HIS A 163 -15.83 5.52 7.43
N GLY A 164 -15.48 6.31 6.42
CA GLY A 164 -15.22 7.74 6.61
C GLY A 164 -14.69 8.41 5.36
N TYR A 165 -14.57 9.73 5.42
CA TYR A 165 -13.99 10.58 4.38
C TYR A 165 -12.47 10.64 4.51
N PHE A 166 -11.78 10.67 3.37
CA PHE A 166 -10.32 10.63 3.24
C PHE A 166 -9.59 11.92 3.62
N THR A 167 -10.16 12.71 4.54
CA THR A 167 -9.60 13.99 5.00
C THR A 167 -8.14 13.86 5.45
N ALA A 168 -7.78 12.71 6.05
CA ALA A 168 -6.40 12.42 6.47
C ALA A 168 -5.39 12.49 5.30
N TYR A 169 -5.75 12.00 4.11
CA TYR A 169 -4.91 12.12 2.91
C TYR A 169 -4.67 13.58 2.51
N ARG A 170 -5.71 14.42 2.54
CA ARG A 170 -5.54 15.85 2.26
C ARG A 170 -4.64 16.52 3.28
N ARG A 171 -4.83 16.25 4.57
CA ARG A 171 -4.00 16.81 5.64
C ARG A 171 -2.53 16.37 5.52
N LEU A 172 -2.27 15.13 5.13
CA LEU A 172 -0.92 14.68 4.81
C LEU A 172 -0.36 15.43 3.59
N ALA A 173 -1.15 15.61 2.53
CA ALA A 173 -0.72 16.31 1.34
C ALA A 173 -0.35 17.79 1.59
N GLU A 174 -1.11 18.47 2.46
CA GLU A 174 -0.83 19.86 2.91
C GLU A 174 0.54 20.01 3.60
N THR A 175 1.17 18.91 4.04
CA THR A 175 2.52 18.92 4.63
C THR A 175 3.66 18.79 3.63
N GLU A 176 3.33 18.65 2.33
CA GLU A 176 4.28 18.52 1.22
C GLU A 176 5.39 17.46 1.43
N PRO A 177 5.06 16.21 1.80
CA PRO A 177 6.06 15.18 2.07
C PRO A 177 6.94 14.90 0.83
N GLU A 178 8.18 14.46 1.05
CA GLU A 178 9.09 14.06 -0.04
C GLU A 178 8.87 12.60 -0.48
N LEU A 179 8.24 11.80 0.37
CA LEU A 179 7.95 10.38 0.16
C LEU A 179 6.69 10.00 0.97
N ILE A 180 5.82 9.17 0.39
CA ILE A 180 4.69 8.57 1.10
C ILE A 180 4.81 7.04 1.02
N LEU A 181 4.63 6.35 2.14
CA LEU A 181 4.50 4.89 2.18
C LEU A 181 3.04 4.51 2.43
N HIS A 182 2.56 3.49 1.71
CA HIS A 182 1.27 2.86 2.00
C HIS A 182 1.52 1.40 2.36
N LEU A 183 1.10 1.00 3.57
CA LEU A 183 1.52 -0.24 4.20
C LEU A 183 0.52 -1.39 4.10
N GLY A 184 -0.65 -1.16 3.52
CA GLY A 184 -1.69 -2.18 3.41
C GLY A 184 -3.09 -1.61 3.45
N ASP A 185 -4.06 -2.37 2.97
CA ASP A 185 -5.49 -2.03 3.01
C ASP A 185 -5.81 -0.70 2.33
N TYR A 186 -5.21 -0.50 1.16
CA TYR A 186 -5.52 0.63 0.28
C TYR A 186 -6.98 0.58 -0.13
N GLN A 187 -7.47 -0.62 -0.42
CA GLN A 187 -8.87 -0.92 -0.65
C GLN A 187 -9.36 -2.04 0.27
N TYR A 188 -10.68 -2.19 0.33
CA TYR A 188 -11.36 -3.33 0.94
C TYR A 188 -12.23 -3.98 -0.12
N GLU A 189 -12.42 -5.28 -0.02
CA GLU A 189 -13.10 -6.20 -0.93
C GLU A 189 -14.61 -6.25 -0.77
N TYR A 190 -15.11 -5.91 0.42
CA TYR A 190 -16.48 -6.18 0.85
C TYR A 190 -17.57 -5.60 -0.06
N ALA A 191 -18.77 -6.19 -0.02
CA ALA A 191 -19.97 -5.52 -0.52
C ALA A 191 -20.45 -4.48 0.49
N LYS A 192 -21.26 -3.51 0.03
CA LYS A 192 -21.95 -2.57 0.91
C LYS A 192 -22.66 -3.28 2.07
N ASP A 193 -22.67 -2.62 3.24
CA ASP A 193 -23.35 -3.05 4.46
C ASP A 193 -22.78 -4.36 5.08
N THR A 194 -21.59 -4.80 4.66
CA THR A 194 -20.91 -5.98 5.20
C THR A 194 -20.05 -5.61 6.40
N TYR A 195 -19.02 -4.78 6.20
CA TYR A 195 -18.18 -4.25 7.28
C TYR A 195 -18.70 -2.88 7.69
N THR A 196 -19.32 -2.78 8.88
CA THR A 196 -20.04 -1.58 9.31
C THR A 196 -19.49 -1.00 10.59
N VAL A 197 -19.32 0.33 10.62
CA VAL A 197 -18.91 1.05 11.84
C VAL A 197 -20.11 1.32 12.76
N PRO A 198 -19.88 1.49 14.08
CA PRO A 198 -20.92 1.95 14.99
C PRO A 198 -21.57 3.25 14.50
N GLY A 199 -22.89 3.24 14.34
CA GLY A 199 -23.66 4.37 13.82
C GLY A 199 -23.91 4.36 12.31
N GLY A 200 -23.37 3.37 11.58
CA GLY A 200 -23.59 3.17 10.15
C GLY A 200 -22.53 3.84 9.25
N ASN A 201 -22.36 3.29 8.05
CA ASN A 201 -21.34 3.74 7.11
C ASN A 201 -21.76 5.07 6.44
N PRO A 202 -20.92 6.13 6.47
CA PRO A 202 -21.20 7.40 5.79
C PRO A 202 -21.08 7.36 4.26
N ARG A 203 -20.48 6.32 3.69
CA ARG A 203 -20.37 6.07 2.23
C ARG A 203 -20.65 4.60 1.95
N ASP A 204 -20.89 4.26 0.69
CA ASP A 204 -21.18 2.90 0.25
C ASP A 204 -20.12 2.39 -0.72
N HIS A 205 -19.76 1.10 -0.65
CA HIS A 205 -19.04 0.42 -1.72
C HIS A 205 -19.94 0.17 -2.92
N GLU A 206 -19.35 0.29 -4.11
CA GLU A 206 -20.01 -0.04 -5.36
C GLU A 206 -19.75 -1.50 -5.74
N GLY A 207 -20.76 -2.13 -6.35
CA GLY A 207 -20.68 -3.51 -6.84
C GLY A 207 -20.74 -4.58 -5.73
N PRO A 208 -20.62 -5.87 -6.12
CA PRO A 208 -20.53 -6.97 -5.18
C PRO A 208 -19.16 -6.99 -4.48
N GLU A 209 -18.98 -7.95 -3.58
CA GLU A 209 -17.66 -8.28 -3.07
C GLU A 209 -16.68 -8.56 -4.23
N THR A 210 -15.45 -8.06 -4.13
CA THR A 210 -14.49 -8.15 -5.22
C THR A 210 -13.98 -9.57 -5.39
N ARG A 211 -14.36 -10.23 -6.49
CA ARG A 211 -13.87 -11.58 -6.84
C ARG A 211 -13.26 -11.64 -8.23
N THR A 212 -13.85 -10.94 -9.20
CA THR A 212 -13.36 -10.90 -10.58
C THR A 212 -12.45 -9.70 -10.83
N LEU A 213 -11.66 -9.75 -11.91
CA LEU A 213 -10.81 -8.62 -12.32
C LEU A 213 -11.62 -7.33 -12.55
N ALA A 214 -12.85 -7.46 -13.07
CA ALA A 214 -13.75 -6.31 -13.26
C ALA A 214 -14.13 -5.67 -11.91
N ASN A 215 -14.45 -6.49 -10.89
CA ASN A 215 -14.80 -5.99 -9.56
C ASN A 215 -13.61 -5.27 -8.91
N TYR A 216 -12.41 -5.86 -8.91
CA TYR A 216 -11.22 -5.19 -8.36
C TYR A 216 -10.87 -3.90 -9.11
N ARG A 217 -11.02 -3.86 -10.44
CA ARG A 217 -10.80 -2.64 -11.23
C ARG A 217 -11.81 -1.54 -10.88
N GLN A 218 -13.08 -1.90 -10.64
CA GLN A 218 -14.13 -0.98 -10.22
C GLN A 218 -13.87 -0.47 -8.80
N ARG A 219 -13.48 -1.35 -7.86
CA ARG A 219 -13.19 -1.00 -6.47
C ARG A 219 -11.98 -0.06 -6.35
N HIS A 220 -10.87 -0.38 -7.02
CA HIS A 220 -9.73 0.55 -7.09
C HIS A 220 -10.12 1.90 -7.69
N ALA A 221 -10.97 1.90 -8.73
CA ALA A 221 -11.46 3.15 -9.32
C ALA A 221 -12.29 3.96 -8.32
N GLN A 222 -13.21 3.33 -7.59
CA GLN A 222 -14.01 3.97 -6.55
C GLN A 222 -13.15 4.69 -5.51
N TYR A 223 -12.16 4.01 -4.96
CA TYR A 223 -11.26 4.62 -3.99
C TYR A 223 -10.49 5.79 -4.59
N LYS A 224 -10.03 5.65 -5.85
CA LYS A 224 -9.25 6.68 -6.54
C LYS A 224 -10.07 7.84 -7.11
N THR A 225 -11.40 7.77 -7.11
CA THR A 225 -12.24 8.95 -7.40
C THR A 225 -12.24 9.99 -6.28
N ASP A 226 -11.80 9.61 -5.07
CA ASP A 226 -11.72 10.51 -3.94
C ASP A 226 -10.63 11.57 -4.15
N THR A 227 -11.02 12.85 -4.07
CA THR A 227 -10.13 13.97 -4.38
C THR A 227 -9.03 14.17 -3.34
N ASP A 228 -9.25 13.78 -2.09
CA ASP A 228 -8.25 13.89 -1.04
C ASP A 228 -7.15 12.84 -1.24
N LEU A 229 -7.53 11.63 -1.66
CA LEU A 229 -6.57 10.59 -2.08
C LEU A 229 -5.80 11.00 -3.35
N GLN A 230 -6.48 11.58 -4.35
CA GLN A 230 -5.80 12.10 -5.54
C GLN A 230 -4.79 13.20 -5.20
N ALA A 231 -5.11 14.10 -4.26
CA ALA A 231 -4.18 15.13 -3.81
C ALA A 231 -2.91 14.52 -3.18
N ALA A 232 -3.06 13.49 -2.35
CA ALA A 232 -1.93 12.79 -1.75
C ALA A 232 -1.08 12.01 -2.78
N HIS A 233 -1.68 11.39 -3.80
CA HIS A 233 -0.94 10.77 -4.92
C HIS A 233 -0.20 11.80 -5.78
N ALA A 234 -0.79 12.98 -5.97
CA ALA A 234 -0.23 14.02 -6.80
C ALA A 234 0.94 14.76 -6.12
N VAL A 235 1.05 14.75 -4.79
CA VAL A 235 2.03 15.59 -4.09
C VAL A 235 3.41 14.94 -3.92
N ALA A 236 3.56 13.62 -3.95
CA ALA A 236 4.84 12.95 -3.67
C ALA A 236 4.94 11.59 -4.41
N PRO A 237 6.14 11.01 -4.57
CA PRO A 237 6.26 9.61 -4.94
C PRO A 237 5.81 8.69 -3.81
N TRP A 238 5.10 7.62 -4.16
CA TRP A 238 4.60 6.61 -3.25
C TRP A 238 5.42 5.32 -3.32
N VAL A 239 5.65 4.69 -2.17
CA VAL A 239 6.20 3.34 -2.07
C VAL A 239 5.15 2.46 -1.39
N VAL A 240 4.50 1.63 -2.20
CA VAL A 240 3.32 0.86 -1.77
C VAL A 240 3.62 -0.62 -1.63
N VAL A 241 3.02 -1.22 -0.62
CA VAL A 241 2.83 -2.67 -0.45
C VAL A 241 1.35 -2.92 -0.14
N PHE A 242 0.87 -4.13 -0.41
CA PHE A 242 -0.47 -4.57 -0.04
C PHE A 242 -0.45 -5.26 1.32
N ASP A 243 -1.62 -5.43 1.89
CA ASP A 243 -1.92 -6.34 2.98
C ASP A 243 -3.03 -7.31 2.55
N ASP A 244 -3.95 -7.70 3.42
CA ASP A 244 -4.96 -8.70 3.15
C ASP A 244 -6.10 -8.18 2.28
N HIS A 245 -6.67 -7.02 2.61
CA HIS A 245 -7.90 -6.51 1.98
C HIS A 245 -7.74 -6.03 0.52
N GLU A 246 -6.51 -6.00 0.00
CA GLU A 246 -6.30 -5.96 -1.45
C GLU A 246 -6.81 -7.21 -2.18
N VAL A 247 -7.00 -8.33 -1.48
CA VAL A 247 -7.55 -9.58 -1.99
C VAL A 247 -8.84 -9.94 -1.22
N GLU A 248 -8.70 -10.32 0.04
CA GLU A 248 -9.73 -10.86 0.93
C GLU A 248 -9.18 -10.84 2.35
N ASN A 249 -9.99 -10.58 3.37
CA ASN A 249 -9.57 -10.56 4.77
C ASN A 249 -8.73 -11.80 5.14
N ASN A 250 -7.65 -11.56 5.90
CA ASN A 250 -6.79 -12.57 6.54
C ASN A 250 -6.24 -13.72 5.67
N TRP A 251 -6.13 -13.58 4.35
CA TRP A 251 -5.52 -14.64 3.54
C TRP A 251 -4.03 -14.91 3.88
N ALA A 252 -3.59 -16.15 3.68
CA ALA A 252 -2.23 -16.62 3.93
C ALA A 252 -1.69 -17.45 2.76
N ASP A 253 -0.83 -16.84 1.93
CA ASP A 253 -0.35 -17.42 0.67
C ASP A 253 -1.51 -17.92 -0.22
N GLU A 254 -1.73 -19.23 -0.30
CA GLU A 254 -2.78 -19.85 -1.11
C GLU A 254 -4.05 -20.17 -0.30
N VAL A 255 -4.07 -19.83 0.99
CA VAL A 255 -5.14 -20.16 1.93
C VAL A 255 -6.04 -18.93 2.16
N PRO A 256 -7.32 -18.96 1.74
CA PRO A 256 -8.31 -17.95 2.12
C PRO A 256 -8.73 -18.10 3.59
N GLU A 257 -9.33 -17.07 4.19
CA GLU A 257 -9.86 -17.15 5.57
C GLU A 257 -10.96 -18.21 5.73
N ALA A 258 -11.72 -18.45 4.67
CA ALA A 258 -12.81 -19.41 4.60
C ALA A 258 -12.70 -20.23 3.31
N PRO A 259 -13.12 -21.50 3.28
CA PRO A 259 -12.97 -22.35 2.10
C PRO A 259 -13.54 -21.74 0.82
N ASP A 260 -12.65 -21.37 -0.09
CA ASP A 260 -12.98 -20.77 -1.39
C ASP A 260 -12.23 -21.48 -2.53
N PRO A 261 -12.92 -22.28 -3.37
CA PRO A 261 -12.27 -22.98 -4.48
C PRO A 261 -11.75 -22.05 -5.59
N ASP A 262 -12.20 -20.79 -5.63
CA ASP A 262 -11.82 -19.79 -6.64
C ASP A 262 -10.75 -18.81 -6.12
N PHE A 263 -10.25 -18.99 -4.89
CA PHE A 263 -9.34 -18.03 -4.24
C PHE A 263 -8.11 -17.70 -5.09
N LEU A 264 -7.46 -18.69 -5.71
CA LEU A 264 -6.29 -18.43 -6.56
C LEU A 264 -6.63 -17.60 -7.80
N ALA A 265 -7.82 -17.78 -8.39
CA ALA A 265 -8.28 -16.93 -9.49
C ALA A 265 -8.59 -15.51 -9.00
N ARG A 266 -9.16 -15.38 -7.80
CA ARG A 266 -9.40 -14.11 -7.10
C ARG A 266 -8.09 -13.37 -6.82
N ARG A 267 -7.07 -14.04 -6.27
CA ARG A 267 -5.72 -13.49 -6.03
C ARG A 267 -5.05 -12.99 -7.31
N ALA A 268 -5.11 -13.77 -8.40
CA ALA A 268 -4.59 -13.34 -9.70
C ALA A 268 -5.29 -12.07 -10.23
N ALA A 269 -6.62 -12.01 -10.09
CA ALA A 269 -7.41 -10.84 -10.47
C ALA A 269 -7.06 -9.60 -9.63
N ALA A 270 -6.95 -9.77 -8.31
CA ALA A 270 -6.55 -8.73 -7.36
C ALA A 270 -5.17 -8.16 -7.69
N PHE A 271 -4.17 -9.02 -7.89
CA PHE A 271 -2.80 -8.60 -8.20
C PHE A 271 -2.70 -7.85 -9.53
N GLN A 272 -3.43 -8.32 -10.55
CA GLN A 272 -3.50 -7.59 -11.82
C GLN A 272 -4.11 -6.20 -11.64
N ALA A 273 -5.25 -6.09 -10.93
CA ALA A 273 -5.88 -4.80 -10.66
C ALA A 273 -4.99 -3.88 -9.81
N TYR A 274 -4.29 -4.43 -8.82
CA TYR A 274 -3.36 -3.68 -7.96
C TYR A 274 -2.22 -3.08 -8.79
N TYR A 275 -1.55 -3.88 -9.63
CA TYR A 275 -0.52 -3.36 -10.54
C TYR A 275 -1.06 -2.28 -11.48
N GLU A 276 -2.24 -2.49 -12.06
CA GLU A 276 -2.89 -1.52 -12.96
C GLU A 276 -3.20 -0.19 -12.28
N ASN A 277 -3.34 -0.17 -10.95
CA ASN A 277 -3.75 1.01 -10.19
C ASN A 277 -2.65 1.58 -9.26
N MET A 278 -1.46 0.99 -9.22
CA MET A 278 -0.33 1.46 -8.40
C MET A 278 0.86 1.92 -9.25
N PRO A 279 1.63 2.94 -8.80
CA PRO A 279 2.79 3.45 -9.52
C PRO A 279 4.03 2.56 -9.33
N LEU A 280 3.93 1.30 -9.74
CA LEU A 280 4.96 0.27 -9.58
C LEU A 280 5.81 0.08 -10.83
N ARG A 281 7.06 -0.35 -10.63
CA ARG A 281 7.97 -0.72 -11.72
C ARG A 281 7.50 -1.98 -12.46
N ARG A 282 7.98 -2.16 -13.69
CA ARG A 282 7.63 -3.33 -14.52
C ARG A 282 8.04 -4.68 -13.90
N THR A 283 8.98 -4.68 -12.96
CA THR A 283 9.39 -5.87 -12.20
C THR A 283 8.25 -6.44 -11.37
N SER A 284 7.26 -5.61 -11.04
CA SER A 284 6.07 -5.98 -10.27
C SER A 284 4.88 -6.32 -11.16
N ILE A 285 5.05 -6.48 -12.48
CA ILE A 285 3.97 -7.05 -13.32
C ILE A 285 3.68 -8.47 -12.82
N PRO A 286 2.43 -8.78 -12.42
CA PRO A 286 2.09 -10.08 -11.88
C PRO A 286 2.14 -11.17 -12.96
N ARG A 287 2.38 -12.40 -12.53
CA ARG A 287 2.36 -13.62 -13.35
C ARG A 287 1.42 -14.63 -12.71
N GLY A 288 0.16 -14.61 -13.15
CA GLY A 288 -0.88 -15.42 -12.50
C GLY A 288 -1.06 -14.99 -11.05
N ILE A 289 -0.85 -15.91 -10.12
CA ILE A 289 -0.98 -15.68 -8.69
C ILE A 289 0.25 -15.04 -8.05
N ASP A 290 1.34 -14.81 -8.78
CA ASP A 290 2.60 -14.30 -8.22
C ASP A 290 2.87 -12.84 -8.58
N MET A 291 3.28 -12.02 -7.61
CA MET A 291 3.70 -10.63 -7.83
C MET A 291 4.99 -10.32 -7.06
N GLN A 292 6.02 -9.78 -7.74
CA GLN A 292 7.20 -9.30 -7.02
C GLN A 292 6.90 -7.91 -6.43
N LEU A 293 6.44 -7.89 -5.16
CA LEU A 293 6.14 -6.64 -4.47
C LEU A 293 7.25 -6.21 -3.51
N TYR A 294 7.76 -7.12 -2.67
CA TYR A 294 8.84 -6.78 -1.73
C TYR A 294 10.06 -6.23 -2.50
N ARG A 295 10.63 -5.13 -2.03
CA ARG A 295 11.73 -4.43 -2.72
C ARG A 295 12.46 -3.46 -1.78
N ARG A 296 13.62 -2.98 -2.23
CA ARG A 296 14.40 -1.96 -1.51
C ARG A 296 14.34 -0.63 -2.22
N VAL A 297 14.07 0.43 -1.47
CA VAL A 297 14.21 1.83 -1.91
C VAL A 297 15.31 2.48 -1.08
N ARG A 298 16.21 3.24 -1.69
CA ARG A 298 17.31 3.91 -1.00
C ARG A 298 17.15 5.40 -1.09
N TRP A 299 17.40 6.10 0.02
CA TRP A 299 17.41 7.55 0.08
C TRP A 299 18.83 8.06 0.38
N GLY A 300 19.69 8.00 -0.65
CA GLY A 300 21.13 8.18 -0.49
C GLY A 300 21.72 7.23 0.56
N ARG A 301 22.56 7.78 1.44
CA ARG A 301 23.12 7.09 2.62
C ARG A 301 22.31 7.33 3.90
N LEU A 302 21.18 8.03 3.83
CA LEU A 302 20.38 8.34 5.01
C LEU A 302 19.53 7.14 5.41
N ALA A 303 18.69 6.65 4.51
CA ALA A 303 17.75 5.57 4.80
C ALA A 303 17.77 4.48 3.72
N THR A 304 17.69 3.22 4.14
CA THR A 304 17.30 2.09 3.30
C THR A 304 15.91 1.63 3.75
N PHE A 305 14.95 1.64 2.84
CA PHE A 305 13.63 1.08 3.05
C PHE A 305 13.62 -0.37 2.56
N HIS A 306 13.38 -1.30 3.47
CA HIS A 306 13.10 -2.69 3.19
C HIS A 306 11.58 -2.87 3.20
N MET A 307 10.95 -2.79 2.03
CA MET A 307 9.51 -2.96 1.91
C MET A 307 9.18 -4.44 1.79
N LEU A 308 8.38 -4.96 2.72
CA LEU A 308 8.02 -6.37 2.80
C LEU A 308 6.66 -6.68 2.17
N ASP A 309 6.52 -7.93 1.80
CA ASP A 309 5.25 -8.60 1.57
C ASP A 309 5.12 -9.69 2.65
N THR A 310 4.13 -9.57 3.54
CA THR A 310 3.90 -10.55 4.62
C THR A 310 2.63 -11.36 4.41
N ARG A 311 2.04 -11.33 3.20
CA ARG A 311 0.85 -12.12 2.86
C ARG A 311 1.13 -13.20 1.84
N GLN A 312 1.85 -12.90 0.75
CA GLN A 312 2.00 -13.82 -0.38
C GLN A 312 2.84 -15.07 -0.09
N TYR A 313 3.61 -15.11 1.01
CA TYR A 313 4.56 -16.19 1.28
C TYR A 313 4.48 -16.73 2.72
N ARG A 314 3.45 -16.34 3.46
CA ARG A 314 3.30 -16.74 4.85
C ARG A 314 2.66 -18.12 4.95
N ASP A 315 3.03 -18.86 6.00
CA ASP A 315 2.22 -20.01 6.41
C ASP A 315 0.86 -19.54 6.95
N ASP A 316 -0.12 -20.44 7.00
CA ASP A 316 -1.43 -20.19 7.59
C ASP A 316 -1.35 -19.73 9.06
N GLN A 317 -2.33 -18.94 9.50
CA GLN A 317 -2.42 -18.46 10.88
C GLN A 317 -2.61 -19.66 11.82
N ALA A 318 -1.75 -19.75 12.83
CA ALA A 318 -1.78 -20.88 13.75
C ALA A 318 -3.06 -20.88 14.60
N CYS A 319 -3.45 -22.07 15.08
CA CYS A 319 -4.55 -22.27 16.02
C CYS A 319 -5.91 -21.68 15.57
N GLY A 320 -6.16 -21.56 14.27
CA GLY A 320 -7.42 -21.05 13.72
C GLY A 320 -7.61 -19.55 13.90
N ASP A 321 -6.50 -18.80 13.85
CA ASP A 321 -6.45 -17.35 13.88
C ASP A 321 -7.03 -16.68 15.16
N GLY A 322 -6.98 -15.34 15.20
CA GLY A 322 -7.46 -14.48 16.26
C GLY A 322 -6.47 -14.36 17.42
N TYR A 323 -6.96 -13.88 18.58
CA TYR A 323 -6.16 -13.80 19.80
C TYR A 323 -6.16 -15.15 20.55
N ARG A 324 -5.00 -15.81 20.59
CA ARG A 324 -4.85 -17.16 21.13
C ARG A 324 -3.58 -17.28 21.98
N ASP A 325 -3.64 -18.17 22.97
CA ASP A 325 -2.44 -18.84 23.50
C ASP A 325 -2.18 -20.05 22.60
N CYS A 326 -1.07 -20.04 21.87
CA CYS A 326 -0.81 -20.98 20.78
C CYS A 326 0.67 -21.39 20.75
N ALA A 327 0.96 -22.64 21.12
CA ALA A 327 2.32 -23.18 21.08
C ALA A 327 2.91 -23.21 19.66
N ASP A 328 2.06 -23.47 18.65
CA ASP A 328 2.46 -23.54 17.23
C ASP A 328 2.92 -22.17 16.69
N ALA A 329 2.56 -21.06 17.35
CA ALA A 329 3.09 -19.73 17.03
C ALA A 329 4.62 -19.65 17.17
N SER A 330 5.20 -20.51 18.02
CA SER A 330 6.65 -20.60 18.27
C SER A 330 7.34 -21.71 17.47
N ASP A 331 6.65 -22.41 16.57
CA ASP A 331 7.26 -23.44 15.73
C ASP A 331 8.41 -22.82 14.88
N PRO A 332 9.66 -23.32 14.99
CA PRO A 332 10.77 -22.80 14.22
C PRO A 332 10.61 -22.91 12.70
N ALA A 333 9.76 -23.82 12.21
CA ALA A 333 9.49 -23.99 10.79
C ALA A 333 8.59 -22.89 10.21
N ARG A 334 7.78 -22.21 11.03
CA ARG A 334 6.83 -21.23 10.54
C ARG A 334 7.49 -19.93 10.06
N SER A 335 6.92 -19.35 9.02
CA SER A 335 7.43 -18.17 8.33
C SER A 335 6.30 -17.24 7.91
N ILE A 336 6.52 -15.93 8.07
CA ILE A 336 5.62 -14.90 7.54
C ILE A 336 6.12 -14.31 6.22
N THR A 337 7.42 -14.46 5.93
CA THR A 337 8.05 -13.88 4.73
C THR A 337 8.41 -14.92 3.67
N GLY A 338 8.34 -16.21 4.02
CA GLY A 338 8.94 -17.27 3.22
C GLY A 338 10.47 -17.20 3.18
N ALA A 339 11.11 -18.30 2.77
CA ALA A 339 12.57 -18.43 2.86
C ALA A 339 13.34 -17.44 1.95
N ALA A 340 12.80 -17.12 0.76
CA ALA A 340 13.48 -16.27 -0.21
C ALA A 340 13.54 -14.80 0.23
N GLN A 341 12.43 -14.25 0.72
CA GLN A 341 12.37 -12.88 1.22
C GLN A 341 13.11 -12.73 2.54
N GLU A 342 13.06 -13.73 3.44
CA GLU A 342 13.87 -13.71 4.68
C GLU A 342 15.37 -13.64 4.34
N ALA A 343 15.85 -14.52 3.45
CA ALA A 343 17.25 -14.52 3.02
C ALA A 343 17.64 -13.18 2.37
N TRP A 344 16.78 -12.62 1.52
CA TRP A 344 16.94 -11.29 0.93
C TRP A 344 17.02 -10.21 1.99
N LEU A 345 16.17 -10.24 3.03
CA LEU A 345 16.14 -9.22 4.07
C LEU A 345 17.43 -9.24 4.90
N LEU A 346 17.83 -10.42 5.38
CA LEU A 346 19.05 -10.62 6.16
C LEU A 346 20.31 -10.20 5.40
N ASP A 347 20.36 -10.49 4.11
CA ASP A 347 21.43 -10.07 3.21
C ASP A 347 21.36 -8.55 2.90
N GLY A 348 20.18 -7.97 2.96
CA GLY A 348 19.97 -6.52 2.95
C GLY A 348 20.63 -5.85 4.15
N PHE A 349 20.33 -6.32 5.37
CA PHE A 349 20.93 -5.79 6.61
C PHE A 349 22.45 -5.85 6.59
N ARG A 350 23.03 -6.98 6.17
CA ARG A 350 24.49 -7.15 6.07
C ARG A 350 25.18 -6.18 5.10
N ARG A 351 24.46 -5.69 4.09
CA ARG A 351 25.00 -4.79 3.05
C ARG A 351 24.61 -3.33 3.23
N SER A 352 23.66 -3.03 4.09
CA SER A 352 23.22 -1.65 4.29
C SER A 352 24.33 -0.83 4.92
N ALA A 353 24.59 0.33 4.34
CA ALA A 353 25.51 1.34 4.88
C ALA A 353 24.76 2.64 5.22
N ALA A 354 23.42 2.57 5.31
CA ALA A 354 22.56 3.69 5.64
C ALA A 354 22.68 4.06 7.12
N ARG A 355 22.15 5.23 7.48
CA ARG A 355 21.97 5.59 8.90
C ARG A 355 20.77 4.87 9.49
N TRP A 356 19.70 4.72 8.71
CA TRP A 356 18.45 4.13 9.12
C TRP A 356 18.09 2.96 8.20
N ASP A 357 17.78 1.82 8.79
CA ASP A 357 17.18 0.69 8.08
C ASP A 357 15.73 0.61 8.52
N LEU A 358 14.85 0.98 7.60
CA LEU A 358 13.41 1.10 7.83
C LEU A 358 12.73 -0.13 7.23
N LEU A 359 12.04 -0.91 8.06
CA LEU A 359 11.26 -2.07 7.63
C LEU A 359 9.82 -1.64 7.43
N GLY A 360 9.42 -1.38 6.18
CA GLY A 360 8.04 -1.04 5.85
C GLY A 360 7.24 -2.32 5.61
N GLN A 361 6.23 -2.58 6.43
CA GLN A 361 5.49 -3.83 6.44
C GLN A 361 4.07 -3.66 7.04
N GLN A 362 3.29 -4.73 7.04
CA GLN A 362 1.86 -4.73 7.20
C GLN A 362 1.42 -4.79 8.67
N VAL A 363 1.76 -5.88 9.37
CA VAL A 363 1.12 -6.33 10.62
C VAL A 363 1.98 -6.10 11.86
N PHE A 364 1.37 -6.03 13.05
CA PHE A 364 2.06 -5.68 14.31
C PHE A 364 3.31 -6.54 14.59
N PHE A 365 4.47 -5.90 14.77
CA PHE A 365 5.77 -6.57 14.92
C PHE A 365 6.14 -6.88 16.38
N ALA A 366 6.04 -5.91 17.28
CA ALA A 366 6.36 -6.13 18.69
C ALA A 366 5.37 -7.10 19.35
N GLN A 367 5.77 -7.74 20.46
CA GLN A 367 4.81 -8.57 21.19
C GLN A 367 3.65 -7.72 21.74
N ARG A 368 2.42 -8.21 21.63
CA ARG A 368 1.25 -7.53 22.16
C ARG A 368 0.32 -8.54 22.83
N ASP A 369 0.71 -8.90 24.05
CA ASP A 369 -0.09 -9.79 24.91
C ASP A 369 -1.34 -9.04 25.37
N ASN A 370 -2.51 -9.69 25.30
CA ASN A 370 -3.75 -9.13 25.80
C ASN A 370 -4.12 -9.64 27.21
N ASN A 371 -3.33 -10.55 27.77
CA ASN A 371 -3.61 -11.23 29.02
C ASN A 371 -2.61 -10.86 30.12
N ALA A 372 -3.11 -10.46 31.30
CA ALA A 372 -2.29 -10.18 32.47
C ALA A 372 -1.93 -11.45 33.27
N GLY A 373 -2.50 -12.60 32.90
CA GLY A 373 -2.26 -13.89 33.53
C GLY A 373 -0.96 -14.58 33.07
N PRO A 374 -0.79 -15.87 33.40
CA PRO A 374 0.42 -16.62 33.04
C PRO A 374 0.47 -17.10 31.58
N LEU A 375 -0.62 -16.92 30.82
CA LEU A 375 -0.69 -17.32 29.40
C LEU A 375 -0.39 -16.10 28.53
N THR A 376 0.34 -16.30 27.45
CA THR A 376 0.58 -15.27 26.44
C THR A 376 -0.47 -15.37 25.35
N VAL A 377 -1.44 -14.46 25.35
CA VAL A 377 -2.56 -14.47 24.40
C VAL A 377 -2.36 -13.32 23.40
N THR A 378 -2.04 -13.68 22.17
CA THR A 378 -1.57 -12.74 21.14
C THR A 378 -2.27 -12.97 19.80
N SER A 379 -2.19 -12.01 18.89
CA SER A 379 -2.79 -12.13 17.55
C SER A 379 -2.00 -13.11 16.68
N MET A 380 -2.69 -14.13 16.17
CA MET A 380 -2.13 -15.13 15.25
C MET A 380 -1.93 -14.61 13.83
N ASP A 381 -2.59 -13.50 13.47
CA ASP A 381 -2.39 -12.82 12.19
C ASP A 381 -1.17 -11.88 12.19
N ALA A 382 -0.68 -11.47 13.37
CA ALA A 382 0.47 -10.58 13.52
C ALA A 382 1.79 -11.35 13.66
N TRP A 383 2.92 -10.66 13.85
CA TRP A 383 4.24 -11.31 14.06
C TRP A 383 4.31 -12.16 15.34
N ASP A 384 3.42 -11.93 16.32
CA ASP A 384 3.26 -12.83 17.47
C ASP A 384 2.75 -14.22 17.06
N GLY A 385 1.97 -14.30 15.99
CA GLY A 385 1.64 -15.56 15.34
C GLY A 385 2.82 -16.21 14.63
N TYR A 386 4.01 -15.60 14.53
CA TYR A 386 5.18 -16.13 13.79
C TYR A 386 6.47 -15.85 14.57
N VAL A 387 6.49 -16.18 15.87
CA VAL A 387 7.55 -15.80 16.82
C VAL A 387 8.93 -16.18 16.30
N ALA A 388 9.11 -17.39 15.80
CA ALA A 388 10.41 -17.84 15.29
C ALA A 388 10.88 -17.03 14.06
N SER A 389 9.96 -16.63 13.18
CA SER A 389 10.27 -15.77 12.03
C SER A 389 10.67 -14.36 12.49
N ARG A 390 9.97 -13.80 13.48
CA ARG A 390 10.33 -12.51 14.10
C ARG A 390 11.74 -12.55 14.71
N ASP A 391 12.05 -13.64 15.42
CA ASP A 391 13.33 -13.85 16.08
C ASP A 391 14.49 -13.92 15.09
N ARG A 392 14.33 -14.65 13.98
CA ARG A 392 15.37 -14.74 12.94
C ARG A 392 15.69 -13.37 12.33
N ILE A 393 14.68 -12.54 12.09
CA ILE A 393 14.85 -11.19 11.56
C ILE A 393 15.50 -10.26 12.58
N THR A 394 14.99 -10.25 13.82
CA THR A 394 15.49 -9.41 14.91
C THR A 394 16.95 -9.74 15.24
N ARG A 395 17.27 -11.02 15.43
CA ARG A 395 18.65 -11.48 15.64
C ARG A 395 19.52 -11.23 14.42
N GLY A 396 18.93 -11.32 13.22
CA GLY A 396 19.57 -11.05 11.95
C GLY A 396 20.11 -9.63 11.82
N TRP A 397 19.30 -8.61 12.14
CA TRP A 397 19.78 -7.23 12.11
C TRP A 397 20.78 -6.92 13.23
N VAL A 398 20.62 -7.55 14.39
CA VAL A 398 21.60 -7.45 15.48
C VAL A 398 22.95 -8.03 15.06
N ALA A 399 22.95 -9.22 14.45
CA ALA A 399 24.16 -9.88 13.97
C ALA A 399 24.83 -9.10 12.82
N ALA A 400 24.04 -8.44 11.96
CA ALA A 400 24.54 -7.57 10.91
C ALA A 400 25.07 -6.22 11.44
N GLY A 401 24.85 -5.88 12.72
CA GLY A 401 25.25 -4.60 13.29
C GLY A 401 24.46 -3.43 12.69
N VAL A 402 23.18 -3.66 12.34
CA VAL A 402 22.29 -2.61 11.83
C VAL A 402 22.25 -1.46 12.84
N ARG A 403 22.46 -0.25 12.33
CA ARG A 403 22.72 0.93 13.15
C ARG A 403 21.47 1.40 13.89
N ASN A 404 20.38 1.59 13.14
CA ASN A 404 19.09 2.06 13.64
C ASN A 404 17.95 1.30 12.92
N PRO A 405 17.56 0.12 13.40
CA PRO A 405 16.42 -0.60 12.85
C PRO A 405 15.10 -0.01 13.36
N VAL A 406 14.23 0.40 12.43
CA VAL A 406 12.89 0.91 12.76
C VAL A 406 11.85 0.18 11.90
N VAL A 407 10.82 -0.36 12.53
CA VAL A 407 9.70 -1.02 11.86
C VAL A 407 8.55 -0.02 11.70
N LEU A 408 7.95 0.01 10.51
CA LEU A 408 6.80 0.83 10.16
C LEU A 408 5.64 -0.11 9.84
N THR A 409 4.48 0.11 10.48
CA THR A 409 3.40 -0.88 10.53
C THR A 409 2.01 -0.24 10.34
N GLY A 410 1.06 -1.00 9.79
CA GLY A 410 -0.36 -0.67 9.63
C GLY A 410 -1.28 -1.68 10.32
N ASP A 411 -2.27 -2.21 9.58
CA ASP A 411 -3.29 -3.23 9.94
C ASP A 411 -4.21 -2.89 11.13
N VAL A 412 -3.66 -2.64 12.31
CA VAL A 412 -4.39 -2.70 13.60
C VAL A 412 -5.33 -1.52 13.89
N HIS A 413 -5.58 -0.65 12.90
CA HIS A 413 -6.53 0.48 12.94
C HIS A 413 -6.35 1.50 14.07
N ALA A 414 -5.21 1.46 14.76
CA ALA A 414 -4.86 2.35 15.86
C ALA A 414 -3.36 2.68 15.83
N HIS A 415 -3.00 3.85 16.32
CA HIS A 415 -1.62 4.22 16.51
C HIS A 415 -1.00 3.48 17.68
N TRP A 416 0.22 2.99 17.49
CA TRP A 416 1.05 2.42 18.54
C TRP A 416 2.51 2.82 18.35
N ALA A 417 3.27 2.79 19.43
CA ALA A 417 4.72 2.91 19.37
C ALA A 417 5.35 1.96 20.40
N SER A 418 6.36 1.19 19.99
CA SER A 418 6.94 0.11 20.80
C SER A 418 8.46 0.10 20.75
N ASP A 419 9.09 -0.21 21.88
CA ASP A 419 10.47 -0.65 21.91
C ASP A 419 10.55 -2.11 21.45
N LEU A 420 11.46 -2.44 20.54
CA LEU A 420 11.66 -3.83 20.11
C LEU A 420 12.67 -4.53 21.01
N LYS A 421 12.27 -5.65 21.61
CA LYS A 421 13.12 -6.42 22.53
C LYS A 421 13.81 -7.56 21.78
N LEU A 422 15.02 -7.92 22.23
CA LEU A 422 15.71 -9.09 21.68
C LEU A 422 15.04 -10.41 22.11
N ASP A 423 14.42 -10.39 23.28
CA ASP A 423 13.73 -11.50 23.91
C ASP A 423 12.62 -10.89 24.78
N TYR A 424 11.36 -11.14 24.45
CA TYR A 424 10.24 -10.57 25.19
C TYR A 424 9.93 -11.33 26.50
N ALA A 425 10.44 -12.56 26.66
CA ALA A 425 10.28 -13.34 27.88
C ALA A 425 11.24 -12.89 29.00
N ASP A 426 12.34 -12.22 28.65
CA ASP A 426 13.28 -11.64 29.60
C ASP A 426 12.96 -10.15 29.85
N PRO A 427 12.48 -9.76 31.05
CA PRO A 427 12.16 -8.36 31.36
C PRO A 427 13.39 -7.44 31.38
N THR A 428 14.60 -8.01 31.46
CA THR A 428 15.87 -7.27 31.38
C THR A 428 16.43 -7.20 29.96
N SER A 429 15.74 -7.82 28.99
CA SER A 429 16.18 -7.85 27.60
C SER A 429 16.34 -6.44 27.04
N ARG A 430 17.47 -6.25 26.37
CA ARG A 430 17.82 -4.97 25.78
C ARG A 430 16.86 -4.63 24.63
N THR A 431 16.58 -3.33 24.50
CA THR A 431 15.94 -2.80 23.29
C THR A 431 16.93 -2.88 22.12
N VAL A 432 16.47 -3.37 20.97
CA VAL A 432 17.27 -3.59 19.74
C VAL A 432 16.70 -2.88 18.51
N GLY A 433 15.62 -2.12 18.67
CA GLY A 433 14.97 -1.34 17.62
C GLY A 433 13.71 -0.66 18.14
N SER A 434 12.95 -0.06 17.22
CA SER A 434 11.68 0.61 17.53
C SER A 434 10.64 0.27 16.48
N GLU A 435 9.37 0.26 16.87
CA GLU A 435 8.24 0.13 15.96
C GLU A 435 7.34 1.36 16.06
N LEU A 436 6.92 1.86 14.89
CA LEU A 436 5.98 2.96 14.72
C LEU A 436 4.78 2.44 13.91
N VAL A 437 3.60 2.41 14.54
CA VAL A 437 2.38 1.89 13.92
C VAL A 437 1.45 3.07 13.58
N CYS A 438 1.11 3.22 12.30
CA CYS A 438 0.10 4.19 11.90
C CYS A 438 -1.30 3.64 12.18
N SER A 439 -2.19 4.51 12.66
CA SER A 439 -3.62 4.25 12.66
C SER A 439 -4.13 4.21 11.22
N SER A 440 -5.37 3.77 11.08
CA SER A 440 -6.08 3.79 9.82
C SER A 440 -6.38 5.21 9.33
N ILE A 441 -6.41 5.36 8.01
CA ILE A 441 -6.97 6.55 7.37
C ILE A 441 -8.45 6.71 7.72
N THR A 442 -9.22 5.61 7.66
CA THR A 442 -10.67 5.63 7.95
C THR A 442 -11.22 4.36 8.59
N SER A 443 -10.56 3.20 8.43
CA SER A 443 -11.08 1.93 8.94
C SER A 443 -11.41 2.02 10.43
N THR A 444 -12.58 1.53 10.83
CA THR A 444 -13.17 1.59 12.20
C THR A 444 -13.77 2.92 12.63
N GLY A 445 -13.87 3.90 11.71
CA GLY A 445 -14.66 5.12 11.90
C GLY A 445 -13.97 6.16 12.80
N ASP A 446 -14.74 6.99 13.52
CA ASP A 446 -14.19 8.15 14.24
C ASP A 446 -13.19 7.80 15.35
N GLY A 447 -13.34 6.64 15.97
CA GLY A 447 -12.43 6.17 17.01
C GLY A 447 -12.57 6.85 18.37
N ALA A 448 -11.49 6.74 19.12
CA ALA A 448 -11.41 7.01 20.55
C ALA A 448 -10.02 7.54 20.92
N ASP A 449 -9.95 8.39 21.96
CA ASP A 449 -8.70 8.88 22.51
C ASP A 449 -8.73 8.78 24.03
N SER A 450 -7.59 8.48 24.63
CA SER A 450 -7.41 8.35 26.07
C SER A 450 -6.05 8.91 26.47
N PRO A 451 -5.84 9.21 27.77
CA PRO A 451 -4.52 9.61 28.26
C PRO A 451 -3.45 8.59 27.90
N THR A 452 -2.26 9.06 27.52
CA THR A 452 -1.14 8.20 27.17
C THR A 452 -0.78 7.29 28.36
N GLY A 453 -0.61 6.00 28.09
CA GLY A 453 -0.33 5.01 29.15
C GLY A 453 -1.57 4.38 29.80
N SER A 454 -2.79 4.81 29.45
CA SER A 454 -4.02 4.28 30.06
C SER A 454 -4.50 2.95 29.49
N HIS A 455 -4.08 2.57 28.29
CA HIS A 455 -4.50 1.31 27.67
C HIS A 455 -4.02 0.12 28.54
N PRO A 456 -4.92 -0.81 28.95
CA PRO A 456 -4.63 -1.79 29.99
C PRO A 456 -3.45 -2.72 29.67
N TRP A 457 -3.23 -3.02 28.39
CA TRP A 457 -2.13 -3.88 27.95
C TRP A 457 -0.73 -3.33 28.27
N LEU A 458 -0.57 -2.00 28.38
CA LEU A 458 0.75 -1.40 28.66
C LEU A 458 1.28 -1.77 30.05
N ALA A 459 0.39 -2.14 30.99
CA ALA A 459 0.78 -2.51 32.35
C ALA A 459 1.62 -3.80 32.40
N PHE A 460 1.40 -4.73 31.47
CA PHE A 460 2.10 -6.03 31.38
C PHE A 460 2.87 -6.21 30.07
N ASN A 461 2.81 -5.23 29.16
CA ASN A 461 3.70 -5.12 28.00
C ASN A 461 4.53 -3.83 28.13
N PRO A 462 5.56 -3.77 28.99
CA PRO A 462 6.28 -2.55 29.32
C PRO A 462 7.07 -1.94 28.15
N HIS A 463 7.23 -2.67 27.04
CA HIS A 463 7.82 -2.19 25.81
C HIS A 463 6.84 -1.40 24.92
N LEU A 464 5.52 -1.51 25.14
CA LEU A 464 4.53 -0.65 24.49
C LEU A 464 4.58 0.73 25.15
N ARG A 465 4.82 1.77 24.34
CA ARG A 465 5.04 3.15 24.82
C ARG A 465 3.89 4.09 24.50
N PHE A 466 3.04 3.75 23.54
CA PHE A 466 1.95 4.58 23.08
C PHE A 466 0.81 3.77 22.50
N GLN A 467 -0.41 4.25 22.69
CA GLN A 467 -1.61 3.79 22.02
C GLN A 467 -2.55 4.99 21.82
N ASN A 468 -3.14 5.11 20.64
CA ASN A 468 -4.24 6.04 20.37
C ASN A 468 -5.14 5.47 19.26
N ASN A 469 -6.46 5.57 19.43
CA ASN A 469 -7.45 5.00 18.51
C ASN A 469 -8.19 6.08 17.71
N LEU A 470 -7.57 7.22 17.41
CA LEU A 470 -8.10 8.16 16.41
C LEU A 470 -7.52 7.83 15.02
N ARG A 471 -8.24 8.23 13.97
CA ARG A 471 -7.78 8.07 12.59
C ARG A 471 -6.69 9.07 12.27
N GLY A 472 -5.82 8.74 11.33
CA GLY A 472 -4.69 9.62 11.04
C GLY A 472 -3.60 9.00 10.19
N TYR A 473 -2.38 9.48 10.43
CA TYR A 473 -1.17 9.07 9.73
C TYR A 473 0.05 9.40 10.59
N VAL A 474 1.22 8.87 10.22
CA VAL A 474 2.47 9.24 10.87
C VAL A 474 3.34 10.02 9.91
N ARG A 475 3.78 11.22 10.33
CA ARG A 475 4.82 11.98 9.63
C ARG A 475 6.15 11.81 10.32
N THR A 476 7.21 11.70 9.54
CA THR A 476 8.57 11.59 10.04
C THR A 476 9.47 12.66 9.43
N THR A 477 10.41 13.13 10.24
CA THR A 477 11.60 13.85 9.78
C THR A 477 12.81 13.01 10.16
N ILE A 478 13.51 12.49 9.16
CA ILE A 478 14.67 11.61 9.35
C ILE A 478 15.92 12.40 9.02
N THR A 479 16.87 12.47 9.95
CA THR A 479 18.16 13.16 9.79
C THR A 479 19.31 12.20 10.07
N PRO A 480 20.57 12.57 9.82
CA PRO A 480 21.70 11.71 10.18
C PRO A 480 21.82 11.37 11.67
N THR A 481 21.18 12.14 12.56
CA THR A 481 21.33 12.04 14.02
C THR A 481 20.07 11.61 14.75
N GLU A 482 18.90 11.74 14.14
CA GLU A 482 17.62 11.36 14.75
C GLU A 482 16.53 11.10 13.72
N LEU A 483 15.54 10.30 14.11
CA LEU A 483 14.25 10.17 13.46
C LEU A 483 13.18 10.71 14.41
N THR A 484 12.46 11.73 13.98
CA THR A 484 11.33 12.31 14.70
C THR A 484 10.03 11.84 14.06
N ALA A 485 9.15 11.18 14.81
CA ALA A 485 7.86 10.66 14.36
C ALA A 485 6.69 11.38 15.06
N ASN A 486 5.84 12.03 14.27
CA ASN A 486 4.62 12.72 14.69
C ASN A 486 3.41 11.85 14.36
N PHE A 487 2.66 11.47 15.38
CA PHE A 487 1.41 10.73 15.26
C PHE A 487 0.28 11.76 15.10
N ASP A 488 -0.09 12.04 13.85
CA ASP A 488 -1.10 13.05 13.52
C ASP A 488 -2.46 12.40 13.42
N VAL A 489 -3.45 12.99 14.09
CA VAL A 489 -4.78 12.43 14.24
C VAL A 489 -5.85 13.42 13.81
N LEU A 490 -7.01 12.88 13.43
CA LEU A 490 -8.22 13.62 13.16
C LEU A 490 -9.25 13.29 14.24
N PRO A 491 -10.03 14.29 14.71
CA PRO A 491 -11.07 14.03 15.69
C PRO A 491 -12.24 13.21 15.11
N TYR A 492 -12.45 13.20 13.81
CA TYR A 492 -13.49 12.40 13.17
C TYR A 492 -13.14 12.21 11.68
N VAL A 493 -13.72 11.18 11.10
CA VAL A 493 -13.72 10.90 9.66
C VAL A 493 -15.12 10.64 9.12
N SER A 494 -16.13 10.48 9.98
CA SER A 494 -17.55 10.32 9.62
C SER A 494 -18.12 11.50 8.81
N ARG A 495 -17.41 12.64 8.82
CA ARG A 495 -17.71 13.87 8.09
C ARG A 495 -16.42 14.42 7.49
N PRO A 496 -16.50 15.16 6.37
CA PRO A 496 -15.31 15.76 5.77
C PRO A 496 -14.71 16.86 6.65
N ASP A 497 -13.49 17.26 6.30
CA ASP A 497 -12.84 18.52 6.71
C ASP A 497 -12.33 18.64 8.15
N ALA A 498 -12.32 17.55 8.92
CA ALA A 498 -11.66 17.51 10.22
C ALA A 498 -10.24 18.11 10.20
N PRO A 499 -9.88 18.96 11.18
CA PRO A 499 -8.51 19.45 11.33
C PRO A 499 -7.61 18.34 11.88
N ALA A 500 -6.43 18.16 11.28
CA ALA A 500 -5.41 17.29 11.85
C ALA A 500 -4.62 18.02 12.96
N TYR A 501 -4.16 17.27 13.96
CA TYR A 501 -3.20 17.75 14.95
C TYR A 501 -2.27 16.62 15.38
N THR A 502 -1.05 16.96 15.81
CA THR A 502 -0.12 15.98 16.38
C THR A 502 -0.59 15.57 17.78
N ARG A 503 -0.86 14.27 17.98
CA ARG A 503 -1.26 13.69 19.27
C ARG A 503 -0.07 13.36 20.14
N ALA A 504 1.01 12.86 19.55
CA ALA A 504 2.26 12.56 20.22
C ALA A 504 3.45 12.67 19.26
N THR A 505 4.62 13.00 19.78
CA THR A 505 5.89 12.97 19.04
C THR A 505 6.89 12.08 19.76
N PHE A 506 7.47 11.15 19.01
CA PHE A 506 8.58 10.32 19.45
C PHE A 506 9.86 10.68 18.69
N VAL A 507 10.99 10.61 19.39
CA VAL A 507 12.32 10.75 18.80
C VAL A 507 13.08 9.44 19.01
N ILE A 508 13.74 8.97 17.96
CA ILE A 508 14.72 7.89 17.99
C ILE A 508 16.06 8.53 17.68
N GLU A 509 17.01 8.47 18.60
CA GLU A 509 18.35 9.04 18.42
C GLU A 509 19.29 8.03 17.76
N ASP A 510 20.22 8.54 16.95
CA ASP A 510 21.20 7.72 16.25
C ASP A 510 22.03 6.88 17.24
N ARG A 511 21.98 5.55 17.06
CA ARG A 511 22.61 4.51 17.87
C ARG A 511 22.10 4.41 19.31
N VAL A 512 20.93 4.97 19.61
CA VAL A 512 20.25 4.81 20.90
C VAL A 512 18.94 4.06 20.64
N PRO A 513 18.91 2.72 20.77
CA PRO A 513 17.70 1.96 20.53
C PRO A 513 16.59 2.34 21.52
N GLY A 514 15.40 2.58 20.99
CA GLY A 514 14.20 2.87 21.77
C GLY A 514 13.60 4.23 21.49
N LEU A 515 12.39 4.42 22.02
CA LEU A 515 11.54 5.57 21.75
C LEU A 515 11.59 6.59 22.89
N ASN A 516 11.85 7.86 22.55
CA ASN A 516 11.77 8.99 23.48
C ASN A 516 10.52 9.83 23.18
N LEU A 517 9.51 9.80 24.07
CA LEU A 517 8.33 10.68 23.97
C LEU A 517 8.75 12.13 24.27
N THR A 518 8.69 13.01 23.28
CA THR A 518 9.11 14.43 23.42
C THR A 518 7.96 15.41 23.39
N TYR A 519 6.80 14.99 22.91
CA TYR A 519 5.57 15.77 22.93
C TYR A 519 4.37 14.85 23.12
N ASP A 520 3.41 15.27 23.94
CA ASP A 520 2.18 14.54 24.18
C ASP A 520 1.02 15.52 24.36
N ARG A 521 -0.10 15.28 23.67
CA ARG A 521 -1.32 16.09 23.72
C ARG A 521 -2.56 15.24 24.00
N PRO A 522 -2.66 14.61 25.18
CA PRO A 522 -3.80 13.78 25.54
C PRO A 522 -5.08 14.61 25.69
N PRO A 523 -6.26 13.97 25.54
CA PRO A 523 -7.52 14.61 25.85
C PRO A 523 -7.64 14.77 27.38
N ALA A 524 -8.33 15.82 27.85
CA ALA A 524 -8.50 16.08 29.28
C ALA A 524 -9.32 14.98 30.01
N ALA A 525 -10.16 14.27 29.26
CA ALA A 525 -10.89 13.07 29.68
C ALA A 525 -10.97 12.11 28.48
N ALA A 526 -11.13 10.81 28.74
CA ALA A 526 -11.27 9.82 27.68
C ALA A 526 -12.42 10.21 26.75
N ARG A 527 -12.15 10.21 25.44
CA ARG A 527 -13.13 10.44 24.38
C ARG A 527 -13.76 9.12 23.95
N THR A 528 -14.18 8.33 24.93
CA THR A 528 -14.79 7.02 24.76
C THR A 528 -16.01 6.95 25.67
N THR A 529 -17.04 6.20 25.27
CA THR A 529 -18.15 5.84 26.17
C THR A 529 -17.89 4.54 26.93
N ALA A 530 -16.82 3.81 26.58
CA ALA A 530 -16.44 2.53 27.16
C ALA A 530 -15.49 2.69 28.36
N PRO A 531 -15.73 2.00 29.50
CA PRO A 531 -14.78 1.91 30.61
C PRO A 531 -13.40 1.38 30.19
N GLU A 532 -12.34 1.69 30.93
CA GLU A 532 -10.97 1.18 30.68
C GLU A 532 -10.91 -0.36 30.58
N THR A 533 -11.74 -1.07 31.34
CA THR A 533 -11.84 -2.54 31.30
C THR A 533 -12.38 -3.09 29.98
N ASP A 534 -13.09 -2.28 29.20
CA ASP A 534 -13.62 -2.66 27.89
C ASP A 534 -12.67 -2.31 26.74
N GLN A 535 -11.67 -1.44 26.95
CA GLN A 535 -10.76 -1.02 25.88
C GLN A 535 -9.95 -2.20 25.32
N GLY A 536 -9.39 -3.05 26.18
CA GLY A 536 -8.65 -4.23 25.73
C GLY A 536 -9.51 -5.20 24.92
N ARG A 537 -10.76 -5.41 25.36
CA ARG A 537 -11.73 -6.25 24.63
C ARG A 537 -12.10 -5.64 23.29
N GLN A 538 -12.35 -4.32 23.25
CA GLN A 538 -12.65 -3.60 22.03
C GLN A 538 -11.48 -3.66 21.03
N THR A 539 -10.23 -3.59 21.50
CA THR A 539 -9.05 -3.76 20.64
C THR A 539 -9.04 -5.14 19.99
N VAL A 540 -9.29 -6.22 20.75
CA VAL A 540 -9.42 -7.58 20.17
C VAL A 540 -10.57 -7.64 19.16
N GLU A 541 -11.77 -7.20 19.56
CA GLU A 541 -12.96 -7.24 18.69
C GLU A 541 -12.73 -6.48 17.38
N THR A 542 -12.15 -5.29 17.44
CA THR A 542 -11.90 -4.43 16.27
C THR A 542 -10.92 -5.07 15.29
N GLU A 543 -9.99 -5.88 15.79
CA GLU A 543 -8.95 -6.52 14.98
C GLU A 543 -9.39 -7.89 14.46
N THR A 544 -10.15 -8.67 15.22
CA THR A 544 -10.48 -10.07 14.88
C THR A 544 -11.92 -10.30 14.44
N THR A 545 -12.86 -9.44 14.83
CA THR A 545 -14.27 -9.57 14.42
C THR A 545 -14.52 -8.68 13.23
N ARG A 546 -13.95 -9.07 12.08
CA ARG A 546 -14.28 -8.54 10.76
C ARG A 546 -15.21 -9.55 10.06
N PRO A 547 -16.15 -9.11 9.21
CA PRO A 547 -17.08 -10.00 8.54
C PRO A 547 -16.41 -10.97 7.59
#